data_AF-A0A0N0N3R0-F1
#
_entry.id   AF-A0A0N0N3R0-F1
#
_cell.length_a   1.000
_cell.length_b   1.000
_cell.length_c   1.000
_cell.angle_alpha   90.00
_cell.angle_beta   90.00
_cell.angle_gamma   90.00
#
_symmetry.space_group_name_H-M   'P 1'
#
loop_
_entity.id
_entity.type
_entity.pdbx_description
1 polymer ?
#
loop_
_entity_poly.entity_id
_entity_poly.type
_entity_poly.pdbx_seq_one_letter_code
_entity_poly.pdbx_strand_id
1 'polypeptide(L)'
;MRVFRKARGAWTRLARRVWARRATVVALGCVPGLLAVLALVVCPVGVDRRVVARERPVAAPLPAGPHRAARPVIVPRSRWLDAGSAHAQPPARYDDHVVAVFVHHTDSPNAYECADVPRIIRSLYAGQTGVRRWDDIGYNFLVDRCGTIYEGR
;
A
#
# COMPACT_ATOMS: atom_id res chain seq x y z
N MET A 1 61.85 57.13 -21.94
CA MET A 1 61.79 55.68 -21.60
C MET A 1 60.34 55.29 -21.32
N ARG A 2 59.92 54.10 -21.79
CA ARG A 2 58.53 53.67 -21.98
C ARG A 2 57.74 53.52 -20.66
N VAL A 3 56.54 54.10 -20.63
CA VAL A 3 55.53 53.87 -19.59
C VAL A 3 54.90 52.49 -19.81
N PHE A 4 55.17 51.54 -18.92
CA PHE A 4 54.47 50.25 -18.89
C PHE A 4 53.07 50.41 -18.29
N ARG A 5 52.02 50.30 -19.11
CA ARG A 5 50.64 50.14 -18.66
C ARG A 5 50.49 48.78 -17.97
N LYS A 6 50.35 48.77 -16.65
CA LYS A 6 50.08 47.56 -15.84
C LYS A 6 48.70 46.98 -16.19
N ALA A 7 48.68 45.70 -16.58
CA ALA A 7 47.51 44.96 -17.03
C ALA A 7 46.49 44.73 -15.89
N ARG A 8 45.56 45.68 -15.68
CA ARG A 8 44.46 45.58 -14.71
C ARG A 8 43.26 44.70 -15.16
N GLY A 9 43.30 44.12 -16.36
CA GLY A 9 42.15 43.44 -16.98
C GLY A 9 42.13 41.90 -16.93
N ALA A 10 43.24 41.23 -16.64
CA ALA A 10 43.32 39.77 -16.72
C ALA A 10 42.75 39.07 -15.46
N TRP A 11 43.04 39.62 -14.28
CA TRP A 11 42.60 39.08 -12.99
C TRP A 11 41.08 39.10 -12.81
N THR A 12 40.41 40.16 -13.28
CA THR A 12 38.95 40.26 -13.20
C THR A 12 38.23 39.28 -14.12
N ARG A 13 38.87 38.81 -15.19
CA ARG A 13 38.28 37.83 -16.12
C ARG A 13 38.39 36.40 -15.60
N LEU A 14 39.49 36.04 -14.93
CA LEU A 14 39.60 34.74 -14.27
C LEU A 14 38.68 34.61 -13.05
N ALA A 15 38.61 35.64 -12.20
CA ALA A 15 37.69 35.65 -11.06
C ALA A 15 36.23 35.50 -11.49
N ARG A 16 35.83 36.20 -12.56
CA ARG A 16 34.49 36.06 -13.16
C ARG A 16 34.21 34.67 -13.72
N ARG A 17 35.20 34.03 -14.36
CA ARG A 17 35.06 32.65 -14.88
C ARG A 17 34.95 31.61 -13.76
N VAL A 18 35.69 31.77 -12.67
CA VAL A 18 35.62 30.88 -11.49
C VAL A 18 34.29 31.05 -10.77
N TRP A 19 33.83 32.29 -10.59
CA TRP A 19 32.53 32.57 -9.98
C TRP A 19 31.37 32.05 -10.85
N ALA A 20 31.42 32.25 -12.17
CA ALA A 20 30.44 31.70 -13.09
C ALA A 20 30.39 30.17 -13.04
N ARG A 21 31.55 29.48 -13.04
CA ARG A 21 31.61 28.01 -12.92
C ARG A 21 31.06 27.50 -11.59
N ARG A 22 31.33 28.20 -10.47
CA ARG A 22 30.77 27.85 -9.15
C ARG A 22 29.25 28.06 -9.10
N ALA A 23 28.76 29.16 -9.69
CA ALA A 23 27.33 29.43 -9.80
C ALA A 23 26.61 28.37 -10.67
N THR A 24 27.24 27.93 -11.77
CA THR A 24 26.71 26.86 -12.62
C THR A 24 26.63 25.51 -11.88
N VAL A 25 27.66 25.14 -11.11
CA VAL A 25 27.65 23.88 -10.33
C VAL A 25 26.61 23.91 -9.22
N VAL A 26 26.45 25.04 -8.51
CA VAL A 26 25.41 25.20 -7.49
C VAL A 26 24.02 25.14 -8.12
N ALA A 27 23.81 25.82 -9.24
CA ALA A 27 22.52 25.80 -9.94
C ALA A 27 22.15 24.38 -10.40
N LEU A 28 23.08 23.63 -10.99
CA LEU A 28 22.87 22.23 -11.39
C LEU A 28 22.64 21.29 -10.20
N GLY A 29 23.26 21.55 -9.04
CA GLY A 29 23.02 20.79 -7.81
C GLY A 29 21.64 21.01 -7.20
N CYS A 30 21.02 22.17 -7.44
CA CYS A 30 19.68 22.49 -6.92
C CYS A 30 18.54 21.93 -7.78
N VAL A 31 18.79 21.62 -9.07
CA VAL A 31 17.76 21.13 -10.00
C VAL A 31 17.06 19.86 -9.51
N PRO A 32 17.75 18.80 -9.02
CA PRO A 32 17.09 17.57 -8.57
C PRO A 32 16.17 17.82 -7.36
N GLY A 33 16.59 18.66 -6.42
CA GLY A 33 15.80 19.02 -5.24
C GLY A 33 14.56 19.84 -5.60
N LEU A 34 14.69 20.81 -6.51
CA LEU A 34 13.56 21.57 -7.02
C LEU A 34 12.57 20.69 -7.79
N LEU A 35 13.05 19.74 -8.59
CA LEU A 35 12.19 18.79 -9.30
C LEU A 35 11.45 17.85 -8.33
N ALA A 36 12.09 17.40 -7.25
CA ALA A 36 11.44 16.58 -6.23
C ALA A 36 10.35 17.35 -5.47
N VAL A 37 10.61 18.62 -5.11
CA VAL A 37 9.59 19.50 -4.50
C VAL A 37 8.45 19.77 -5.48
N LEU A 38 8.75 20.05 -6.75
CA LEU A 38 7.73 20.25 -7.77
C LEU A 38 6.88 18.99 -7.96
N ALA A 39 7.48 17.80 -7.95
CA ALA A 39 6.75 16.53 -8.01
C ALA A 39 5.83 16.33 -6.79
N LEU A 40 6.28 16.66 -5.58
CA LEU A 40 5.44 16.60 -4.38
C LEU A 40 4.27 17.59 -4.43
N VAL A 41 4.49 18.80 -4.97
CA VAL A 41 3.46 19.84 -5.09
C VAL A 41 2.48 19.57 -6.24
N VAL A 42 2.95 19.00 -7.35
CA VAL A 42 2.16 18.73 -8.57
C VAL A 42 1.52 17.33 -8.54
N CYS A 43 1.98 16.42 -7.68
CA CYS A 43 1.34 15.14 -7.41
C CYS A 43 0.57 15.15 -6.07
N PRO A 44 -0.44 16.01 -5.83
CA PRO A 44 -1.54 15.52 -5.01
C PRO A 44 -2.19 14.40 -5.82
N VAL A 45 -1.70 13.18 -5.60
CA VAL A 45 -2.37 11.95 -6.00
C VAL A 45 -3.81 12.11 -5.53
N GLY A 46 -4.76 12.00 -6.46
CA GLY A 46 -6.19 12.26 -6.24
C GLY A 46 -6.86 11.27 -5.29
N VAL A 47 -6.44 11.23 -4.04
CA VAL A 47 -7.01 10.46 -2.93
C VAL A 47 -7.58 11.47 -1.93
N ASP A 48 -8.51 12.29 -2.38
CA ASP A 48 -9.47 12.96 -1.49
C ASP A 48 -10.64 13.53 -2.30
N ARG A 49 -11.11 12.78 -3.31
CA ARG A 49 -12.53 12.90 -3.64
C ARG A 49 -13.27 12.27 -2.47
N ARG A 50 -13.64 13.08 -1.49
CA ARG A 50 -14.75 12.76 -0.61
C ARG A 50 -15.95 12.54 -1.52
N VAL A 51 -16.26 11.28 -1.78
CA VAL A 51 -17.58 10.91 -2.29
C VAL A 51 -18.53 11.32 -1.18
N VAL A 52 -19.11 12.51 -1.30
CA VAL A 52 -20.31 12.85 -0.53
C VAL A 52 -21.32 11.83 -0.99
N ALA A 53 -21.55 10.81 -0.16
CA ALA A 53 -22.56 9.82 -0.40
C ALA A 53 -23.88 10.56 -0.53
N ARG A 54 -24.38 10.68 -1.75
CA ARG A 54 -25.75 11.11 -1.98
C ARG A 54 -26.60 10.00 -1.40
N GLU A 55 -27.33 10.27 -0.31
CA GLU A 55 -28.31 9.34 0.23
C GLU A 55 -29.32 9.04 -0.88
N ARG A 56 -29.09 7.93 -1.59
CA ARG A 56 -30.09 7.34 -2.46
C ARG A 56 -31.05 6.60 -1.54
N PRO A 57 -32.37 6.71 -1.73
CA PRO A 57 -33.31 5.87 -1.02
C PRO A 57 -32.88 4.42 -1.23
N VAL A 58 -32.48 3.75 -0.15
CA VAL A 58 -32.23 2.31 -0.18
C VAL A 58 -33.60 1.69 -0.40
N ALA A 59 -33.84 1.15 -1.60
CA ALA A 59 -35.03 0.35 -1.83
C ALA A 59 -35.09 -0.75 -0.78
N ALA A 60 -36.26 -0.96 -0.18
CA ALA A 60 -36.44 -2.02 0.80
C ALA A 60 -35.90 -3.34 0.22
N PRO A 61 -35.10 -4.12 0.98
CA PRO A 61 -34.60 -5.40 0.50
C PRO A 61 -35.77 -6.26 0.07
N LEU A 62 -35.78 -6.70 -1.19
CA LEU A 62 -36.62 -7.82 -1.57
C LEU A 62 -36.24 -9.01 -0.68
N PRO A 63 -37.20 -9.77 -0.13
CA PRO A 63 -36.87 -10.94 0.66
C PRO A 63 -35.96 -11.84 -0.19
N ALA A 64 -34.74 -12.05 0.30
CA ALA A 64 -33.82 -12.98 -0.33
C ALA A 64 -34.50 -14.34 -0.32
N GLY A 65 -34.85 -14.84 -1.51
CA GLY A 65 -35.32 -16.22 -1.65
C GLY A 65 -34.27 -17.18 -1.07
N PRO A 66 -34.66 -18.38 -0.62
CA PRO A 66 -33.72 -19.30 0.00
C PRO A 66 -32.53 -19.56 -0.93
N HIS A 67 -31.32 -19.29 -0.45
CA HIS A 67 -30.09 -19.62 -1.15
C HIS A 67 -30.04 -21.15 -1.32
N ARG A 68 -30.07 -21.62 -2.57
CA ARG A 68 -30.07 -23.05 -2.92
C ARG A 68 -28.68 -23.67 -3.04
N ALA A 69 -27.62 -22.88 -2.86
CA ALA A 69 -26.27 -23.39 -2.96
C ALA A 69 -25.96 -24.30 -1.77
N ALA A 70 -25.30 -25.44 -2.04
CA ALA A 70 -24.77 -26.27 -0.98
C ALA A 70 -23.76 -25.47 -0.15
N ARG A 71 -23.68 -25.75 1.16
CA ARG A 71 -22.65 -25.16 2.02
C ARG A 71 -21.28 -25.55 1.45
N PRO A 72 -20.39 -24.57 1.16
CA PRO A 72 -19.09 -24.89 0.62
C PRO A 72 -18.21 -25.58 1.66
N VAL A 73 -17.24 -26.36 1.19
CA VAL A 73 -16.17 -26.88 2.04
C VAL A 73 -15.26 -25.73 2.45
N ILE A 74 -15.02 -25.60 3.75
CA ILE A 74 -14.13 -24.59 4.32
C ILE A 74 -12.93 -25.31 4.92
N VAL A 75 -11.73 -24.98 4.46
CA VAL A 75 -10.48 -25.48 5.00
C VAL A 75 -10.25 -24.82 6.36
N PRO A 76 -10.21 -25.59 7.46
CA PRO A 76 -10.14 -25.00 8.80
C PRO A 76 -8.75 -24.42 9.08
N ARG A 77 -8.67 -23.54 10.07
CA ARG A 77 -7.42 -22.87 10.49
C ARG A 77 -6.29 -23.84 10.74
N SER A 78 -6.56 -24.99 11.34
CA SER A 78 -5.57 -26.03 11.64
C SER A 78 -4.85 -26.61 10.42
N ARG A 79 -5.34 -26.36 9.20
CA ARG A 79 -4.73 -26.82 7.95
C ARG A 79 -3.77 -25.81 7.34
N TRP A 80 -3.83 -24.55 7.76
CA TRP A 80 -2.96 -23.50 7.24
C TRP A 80 -2.17 -22.77 8.32
N LEU A 81 -2.65 -22.68 9.56
CA LEU A 81 -1.96 -22.06 10.67
C LEU A 81 -1.33 -23.11 11.59
N ASP A 82 0.00 -23.10 11.66
CA ASP A 82 0.74 -23.99 12.55
C ASP A 82 0.57 -23.54 14.00
N ALA A 83 0.42 -24.49 14.94
CA ALA A 83 0.19 -24.19 16.36
C ALA A 83 1.31 -23.34 16.98
N GLY A 84 2.55 -23.52 16.53
CA GLY A 84 3.71 -22.72 16.99
C GLY A 84 3.79 -21.32 16.37
N SER A 85 3.04 -21.04 15.31
CA SER A 85 2.98 -19.72 14.66
C SER A 85 1.77 -18.90 15.11
N ALA A 86 0.79 -19.52 15.76
CA ALA A 86 -0.39 -18.85 16.28
C ALA A 86 -0.03 -17.94 17.47
N HIS A 87 -0.54 -16.72 17.45
CA HIS A 87 -0.54 -15.84 18.61
C HIS A 87 -1.73 -16.11 19.53
N ALA A 88 -1.58 -15.78 20.81
CA ALA A 88 -2.70 -15.75 21.73
C ALA A 88 -3.70 -14.67 21.27
N GLN A 89 -4.94 -15.08 21.03
CA GLN A 89 -6.00 -14.20 20.52
C GLN A 89 -7.01 -13.98 21.64
N PRO A 90 -7.49 -12.74 21.86
CA PRO A 90 -8.67 -12.55 22.67
C PRO A 90 -9.86 -13.29 22.02
N PRO A 91 -10.87 -13.70 22.82
CA PRO A 91 -12.06 -14.33 22.26
C PRO A 91 -12.69 -13.46 21.17
N ALA A 92 -12.96 -14.07 20.02
CA ALA A 92 -13.64 -13.40 18.93
C ALA A 92 -15.04 -12.95 19.39
N ARG A 93 -15.44 -11.75 18.96
CA ARG A 93 -16.77 -11.20 19.18
C ARG A 93 -17.40 -10.93 17.83
N TYR A 94 -18.61 -11.44 17.64
CA TYR A 94 -19.43 -11.22 16.45
C TYR A 94 -20.78 -10.69 16.89
N ASP A 95 -21.43 -9.94 16.01
CA ASP A 95 -22.84 -9.61 16.18
C ASP A 95 -23.72 -10.84 15.95
N ASP A 96 -24.94 -10.82 16.47
CA ASP A 96 -25.91 -11.92 16.31
C ASP A 96 -26.33 -12.12 14.85
N HIS A 97 -26.18 -11.09 14.02
CA HIS A 97 -26.58 -11.09 12.62
C HIS A 97 -25.57 -10.40 11.71
N VAL A 98 -25.25 -11.04 10.58
CA VAL A 98 -24.47 -10.44 9.49
C VAL A 98 -25.43 -9.78 8.51
N VAL A 99 -25.40 -8.45 8.43
CA VAL A 99 -26.27 -7.65 7.53
C VAL A 99 -25.55 -7.19 6.26
N ALA A 100 -24.23 -7.34 6.19
CA ALA A 100 -23.42 -6.92 5.06
C ALA A 100 -22.19 -7.82 4.90
N VAL A 101 -21.68 -7.92 3.67
CA VAL A 101 -20.44 -8.63 3.33
C VAL A 101 -19.54 -7.70 2.54
N PHE A 102 -18.25 -7.67 2.91
CA PHE A 102 -17.22 -6.93 2.20
C PHE A 102 -16.31 -7.90 1.46
N VAL A 103 -16.13 -7.67 0.16
CA VAL A 103 -15.18 -8.41 -0.67
C VAL A 103 -13.90 -7.58 -0.77
N HIS A 104 -12.77 -8.19 -0.39
CA HIS A 104 -11.47 -7.54 -0.37
C HIS A 104 -10.43 -8.44 -1.06
N HIS A 105 -9.53 -7.86 -1.83
CA HIS A 105 -8.36 -8.57 -2.34
C HIS A 105 -7.23 -8.50 -1.31
N THR A 106 -6.39 -9.53 -1.23
CA THR A 106 -5.26 -9.58 -0.29
C THR A 106 -4.06 -8.73 -0.70
N ASP A 107 -4.07 -8.18 -1.92
CA ASP A 107 -2.90 -7.55 -2.57
C ASP A 107 -1.71 -8.51 -2.73
N SER A 108 -1.98 -9.83 -2.71
CA SER A 108 -0.99 -10.85 -3.05
C SER A 108 -1.01 -11.14 -4.55
N PRO A 109 0.13 -11.49 -5.17
CA PRO A 109 0.17 -11.93 -6.56
C PRO A 109 -0.70 -13.17 -6.81
N ASN A 110 -1.16 -13.35 -8.05
CA ASN A 110 -1.92 -14.55 -8.48
C ASN A 110 -1.05 -15.63 -9.15
N ALA A 111 0.24 -15.36 -9.34
CA ALA A 111 1.21 -16.33 -9.86
C ALA A 111 1.70 -17.23 -8.72
N TYR A 112 0.88 -18.22 -8.34
CA TYR A 112 1.21 -19.26 -7.37
C TYR A 112 0.52 -20.59 -7.73
N GLU A 113 1.06 -21.68 -7.22
CA GLU A 113 0.42 -23.00 -7.27
C GLU A 113 -0.64 -23.13 -6.17
N CYS A 114 -1.77 -23.79 -6.43
CA CYS A 114 -2.84 -23.93 -5.43
C CYS A 114 -2.34 -24.53 -4.10
N ALA A 115 -1.32 -25.39 -4.15
CA ALA A 115 -0.70 -25.99 -2.97
C ALA A 115 0.10 -25.01 -2.10
N ASP A 116 0.50 -23.84 -2.64
CA ASP A 116 1.23 -22.80 -1.90
C ASP A 116 0.31 -21.97 -0.99
N VAL A 117 -1.00 -22.02 -1.19
CA VAL A 117 -1.94 -21.10 -0.53
C VAL A 117 -1.84 -21.13 1.00
N PRO A 118 -1.73 -22.29 1.69
CA PRO A 118 -1.52 -22.31 3.13
C PRO A 118 -0.30 -21.48 3.57
N ARG A 119 0.81 -21.54 2.82
CA ARG A 119 2.01 -20.74 3.11
C ARG A 119 1.76 -19.25 2.88
N ILE A 120 1.05 -18.88 1.81
CA ILE A 120 0.70 -17.49 1.51
C ILE A 120 -0.18 -16.89 2.63
N ILE A 121 -1.20 -17.62 3.08
CA ILE A 121 -2.07 -17.20 4.19
C ILE A 121 -1.25 -17.01 5.47
N ARG A 122 -0.31 -17.90 5.79
CA ARG A 122 0.61 -17.73 6.92
C ARG A 122 1.44 -16.45 6.82
N SER A 123 1.95 -16.11 5.63
CA SER A 123 2.69 -14.86 5.43
C SER A 123 1.81 -13.62 5.64
N LEU A 124 0.55 -13.64 5.16
CA LEU A 124 -0.41 -12.57 5.42
C LEU A 124 -0.71 -12.44 6.93
N TYR A 125 -0.98 -13.57 7.60
CA TYR A 125 -1.19 -13.63 9.04
C TYR A 125 -0.01 -13.02 9.80
N ALA A 126 1.22 -13.45 9.52
CA ALA A 126 2.43 -12.96 10.20
C ALA A 126 2.64 -11.45 10.00
N GLY A 127 2.35 -10.92 8.81
CA GLY A 127 2.43 -9.47 8.56
C GLY A 127 1.38 -8.68 9.34
N GLN A 128 0.16 -9.22 9.46
CA GLN A 128 -0.96 -8.56 10.13
C GLN A 128 -0.83 -8.63 11.66
N THR A 129 -0.46 -9.78 12.23
CA THR A 129 -0.26 -9.92 13.68
C THR A 129 1.07 -9.33 14.15
N GLY A 130 2.11 -9.39 13.31
CA GLY A 130 3.42 -8.81 13.62
C GLY A 130 3.48 -7.29 13.40
N VAL A 131 3.54 -6.86 12.14
CA VAL A 131 3.79 -5.45 11.79
C VAL A 131 2.59 -4.56 12.09
N ARG A 132 1.38 -5.03 11.76
CA ARG A 132 0.14 -4.25 11.99
C ARG A 132 -0.42 -4.41 13.40
N ARG A 133 0.13 -5.34 14.18
CA ARG A 133 -0.29 -5.66 15.56
C ARG A 133 -1.79 -5.95 15.69
N TRP A 134 -2.36 -6.61 14.70
CA TRP A 134 -3.74 -7.10 14.78
C TRP A 134 -3.78 -8.37 15.64
N ASP A 135 -4.93 -8.64 16.25
CA ASP A 135 -5.13 -9.85 17.04
C ASP A 135 -5.14 -11.12 16.16
N ASP A 136 -5.51 -10.99 14.89
CA ASP A 136 -5.62 -12.08 13.92
C ASP A 136 -5.44 -11.59 12.48
N ILE A 137 -5.55 -12.52 11.53
CA ILE A 137 -5.85 -12.21 10.14
C ILE A 137 -7.15 -11.41 10.03
N GLY A 138 -7.14 -10.34 9.24
CA GLY A 138 -8.25 -9.37 9.12
C GLY A 138 -9.37 -9.81 8.19
N TYR A 139 -9.44 -11.09 7.84
CA TYR A 139 -10.46 -11.65 6.96
C TYR A 139 -11.20 -12.76 7.71
N ASN A 140 -12.54 -12.82 7.62
CA ASN A 140 -13.31 -13.95 8.15
C ASN A 140 -13.12 -15.21 7.29
N PHE A 141 -13.01 -15.03 5.97
CA PHE A 141 -12.72 -16.09 5.00
C PHE A 141 -11.79 -15.58 3.92
N LEU A 142 -10.96 -16.48 3.38
CA LEU A 142 -10.11 -16.22 2.22
C LEU A 142 -10.50 -17.18 1.10
N VAL A 143 -10.54 -16.69 -0.13
CA VAL A 143 -10.81 -17.50 -1.32
C VAL A 143 -9.62 -17.39 -2.25
N ASP A 144 -9.00 -18.53 -2.58
CA ASP A 144 -7.88 -18.57 -3.51
C ASP A 144 -8.35 -18.62 -4.98
N ARG A 145 -7.40 -18.46 -5.91
CA ARG A 145 -7.66 -18.50 -7.36
C ARG A 145 -8.17 -19.87 -7.84
N CYS A 146 -8.05 -20.90 -7.02
CA CYS A 146 -8.44 -22.27 -7.32
C CYS A 146 -9.84 -22.58 -6.77
N GLY A 147 -10.48 -21.61 -6.11
CA GLY A 147 -11.83 -21.73 -5.54
C GLY A 147 -11.88 -22.33 -4.15
N THR A 148 -10.73 -22.55 -3.49
CA THR A 148 -10.71 -23.07 -2.11
C THR A 148 -11.02 -21.95 -1.13
N ILE A 149 -11.91 -22.23 -0.18
CA ILE A 149 -12.25 -21.32 0.91
C ILE A 149 -11.49 -21.73 2.16
N TYR A 150 -10.78 -20.80 2.78
CA TYR A 150 -10.05 -20.98 4.02
C TYR A 150 -10.72 -20.18 5.13
N GLU A 151 -10.87 -20.81 6.29
CA GLU A 151 -11.30 -20.17 7.53
C GLU A 151 -10.27 -19.11 7.93
N GLY A 152 -10.72 -17.87 8.13
CA GLY A 152 -9.95 -16.78 8.71
C GLY A 152 -10.32 -16.59 10.19
N ARG A 153 -10.66 -15.37 10.61
CA ARG A 153 -11.04 -15.03 11.99
C ARG A 153 -12.37 -15.62 12.41
#